data_AF-A0A0N4Y2R1-F1
#
_entry.id   AF-A0A0N4Y2R1-F1
#
_cell.length_a   1.000
_cell.length_b   1.000
_cell.length_c   1.000
_cell.angle_alpha   90.00
_cell.angle_beta   90.00
_cell.angle_gamma   90.00
#
_symmetry.space_group_name_H-M   'P 1'
#
loop_
_entity.id
_entity.type
_entity.pdbx_description
1 polymer ?
#
loop_
_entity_poly.entity_id
_entity_poly.type
_entity_poly.pdbx_seq_one_letter_code
_entity_poly.pdbx_strand_id
1 'polypeptide(L)'
;MEKHMKEGRGKRNQPKRSISLIGSYAFPDHIVVTTDADGRYGNTIYCRYLDKHMKEIKPAVKSVFFPEFTVYCCQRSRAEHMSITLTEAEEIRKTVPISDRKTDNPRFTLSMCVRHMYGMEPKFVLFAEFVEHYKLQGVQHFYIYVKDVDDYTNKKFRKAMPKEGNIGMIRFLQRWVLRNSTDPQVYEGNKTLLNHLPTLVFHNTSAVAPIGHTAKCITDPKKVFLMWVHWVEIYFDGYKGYEVPLSEGIIRHYRDIRAGDWYRHYLPGVEKFGAFTMTDYPKHLMMPLFENVKRKLDIVYGK
;
A
#
# COMPACT_ATOMS: atom_id res chain seq x y z
N MET A 1 1.46 -20.34 10.89
CA MET A 1 2.47 -20.28 9.81
C MET A 1 2.54 -21.57 9.01
N GLU A 2 2.92 -22.69 9.63
CA GLU A 2 3.14 -23.99 8.95
C GLU A 2 1.95 -24.49 8.13
N LYS A 3 0.72 -24.37 8.68
CA LYS A 3 -0.52 -24.72 7.96
C LYS A 3 -0.61 -24.01 6.61
N HIS A 4 -0.45 -22.69 6.61
CA HIS A 4 -0.51 -21.88 5.39
C HIS A 4 0.65 -22.16 4.43
N MET A 5 1.82 -22.54 4.97
CA MET A 5 2.93 -22.97 4.14
C MET A 5 2.64 -24.26 3.38
N LYS A 6 2.03 -25.25 4.04
CA LYS A 6 1.57 -26.52 3.43
C LYS A 6 0.51 -26.27 2.36
N GLU A 7 -0.38 -25.31 2.58
CA GLU A 7 -1.40 -24.86 1.64
C GLU A 7 -0.83 -24.03 0.47
N GLY A 8 0.46 -23.64 0.50
CA GLY A 8 1.11 -22.86 -0.54
C GLY A 8 0.69 -21.38 -0.61
N ARG A 9 0.09 -20.85 0.47
CA ARG A 9 -0.46 -19.49 0.52
C ARG A 9 0.63 -18.43 0.49
N GLY A 10 0.44 -17.38 -0.31
CA GLY A 10 1.46 -16.33 -0.49
C GLY A 10 2.68 -16.73 -1.33
N LYS A 11 2.70 -17.92 -1.95
CA LYS A 11 3.76 -18.33 -2.87
C LYS A 11 3.59 -17.67 -4.23
N ARG A 12 4.68 -17.15 -4.82
CA ARG A 12 4.70 -16.64 -6.19
C ARG A 12 5.47 -17.59 -7.11
N ASN A 13 4.94 -17.82 -8.31
CA ASN A 13 5.63 -18.57 -9.37
C ASN A 13 6.49 -17.61 -10.17
N GLN A 14 7.59 -17.14 -9.57
CA GLN A 14 8.53 -16.21 -10.16
C GLN A 14 9.97 -16.73 -10.06
N PRO A 15 10.87 -16.35 -10.97
CA PRO A 15 12.28 -16.72 -10.87
C PRO A 15 12.91 -16.09 -9.63
N LYS A 16 13.85 -16.82 -9.00
CA LYS A 16 14.57 -16.38 -7.80
C LYS A 16 15.38 -15.12 -8.09
N ARG A 17 15.04 -14.01 -7.44
CA ARG A 17 15.77 -12.73 -7.54
C ARG A 17 16.81 -12.57 -6.43
N SER A 18 17.73 -11.61 -6.59
CA SER A 18 18.64 -11.21 -5.52
C SER A 18 17.87 -10.66 -4.32
N ILE A 19 18.50 -10.64 -3.14
CA ILE A 19 17.90 -10.14 -1.91
C ILE A 19 18.39 -8.72 -1.66
N SER A 20 17.46 -7.77 -1.56
CA SER A 20 17.70 -6.48 -0.93
C SER A 20 16.76 -6.29 0.25
N LEU A 21 17.30 -5.78 1.36
CA LEU A 21 16.54 -5.44 2.54
C LEU A 21 15.79 -4.13 2.30
N ILE A 22 14.51 -4.07 2.69
CA ILE A 22 13.67 -2.87 2.61
C ILE A 22 13.55 -2.23 3.99
N GLY A 23 13.30 -3.03 5.03
CA GLY A 23 13.11 -2.51 6.38
C GLY A 23 12.83 -3.62 7.40
N SER A 24 12.93 -3.29 8.68
CA SER A 24 12.62 -4.22 9.78
C SER A 24 11.79 -3.58 10.88
N TYR A 25 10.92 -4.39 11.50
CA TYR A 25 9.88 -3.92 12.42
C TYR A 25 9.76 -4.84 13.63
N ALA A 26 9.94 -4.29 14.84
CA ALA A 26 9.81 -5.04 16.08
C ALA A 26 8.38 -5.06 16.60
N PHE A 27 7.82 -6.25 16.78
CA PHE A 27 6.57 -6.53 17.48
C PHE A 27 6.87 -7.17 18.85
N PRO A 28 5.88 -7.31 19.76
CA PRO A 28 6.12 -7.78 21.13
C PRO A 28 6.88 -9.11 21.24
N ASP A 29 6.59 -10.05 20.33
CA ASP A 29 7.09 -11.42 20.33
C ASP A 29 8.06 -11.74 19.18
N HIS A 30 8.05 -10.94 18.10
CA HIS A 30 8.87 -11.20 16.91
C HIS A 30 9.37 -9.91 16.25
N ILE A 31 10.29 -10.06 15.30
CA ILE A 31 10.76 -9.00 14.39
C ILE A 31 10.43 -9.43 12.97
N VAL A 32 9.84 -8.54 12.18
CA VAL A 32 9.56 -8.77 10.76
C VAL A 32 10.62 -8.05 9.92
N VAL A 33 11.27 -8.76 9.01
CA VAL A 33 12.16 -8.20 8.01
C VAL A 33 11.50 -8.28 6.64
N THR A 34 11.44 -7.15 5.94
CA THR A 34 10.87 -7.04 4.59
C THR A 34 11.96 -6.90 3.55
N THR A 35 11.77 -7.51 2.38
CA THR A 35 12.74 -7.56 1.29
C THR A 35 12.05 -7.36 -0.06
N ASP A 36 12.83 -7.12 -1.12
CA ASP A 36 12.34 -7.13 -2.51
C ASP A 36 12.53 -8.49 -3.21
N ALA A 37 12.87 -9.53 -2.44
CA ALA A 37 13.25 -10.83 -2.98
C ALA A 37 12.03 -11.64 -3.44
N ASP A 38 11.86 -11.78 -4.75
CA ASP A 38 10.80 -12.60 -5.38
C ASP A 38 11.28 -14.02 -5.68
N GLY A 39 10.34 -14.97 -5.69
CA GLY A 39 10.59 -16.38 -6.01
C GLY A 39 11.40 -17.14 -4.96
N ARG A 40 11.47 -16.66 -3.72
CA ARG A 40 12.24 -17.26 -2.61
C ARG A 40 11.38 -17.87 -1.52
N TYR A 41 10.06 -17.89 -1.69
CA TYR A 41 9.12 -18.55 -0.79
C TYR A 41 9.62 -19.92 -0.29
N GLY A 42 9.62 -20.10 1.03
CA GLY A 42 10.02 -21.35 1.69
C GLY A 42 11.52 -21.61 1.71
N ASN A 43 12.36 -20.80 1.06
CA ASN A 43 13.80 -20.90 1.21
C ASN A 43 14.20 -20.65 2.67
N THR A 44 15.11 -21.48 3.17
CA THR A 44 15.78 -21.24 4.46
C THR A 44 16.60 -19.96 4.39
N ILE A 45 16.55 -19.18 5.47
CA ILE A 45 17.32 -17.97 5.68
C ILE A 45 17.76 -17.90 7.14
N TYR A 46 18.73 -17.07 7.46
CA TYR A 46 19.24 -16.87 8.82
C TYR A 46 19.08 -15.40 9.20
N CYS A 47 18.29 -15.15 10.24
CA CYS A 47 18.15 -13.85 10.87
C CYS A 47 19.43 -13.50 11.61
N ARG A 48 19.99 -12.33 11.29
CA ARG A 48 21.22 -11.77 11.87
C ARG A 48 20.86 -10.50 12.63
N TYR A 49 21.37 -10.37 13.83
CA TYR A 49 21.00 -9.30 14.76
C TYR A 49 22.26 -8.49 15.06
N LEU A 50 22.15 -7.17 15.02
CA LEU A 50 23.28 -6.29 15.34
C LEU A 50 22.87 -5.29 16.41
N ASP A 51 23.79 -5.03 17.34
CA ASP A 51 23.62 -4.01 18.37
C ASP A 51 23.85 -2.59 17.83
N LYS A 52 23.76 -1.60 18.72
CA LYS A 52 23.99 -0.17 18.42
C LYS A 52 25.38 0.15 17.86
N HIS A 53 26.35 -0.75 18.04
CA HIS A 53 27.72 -0.62 17.56
C HIS A 53 27.97 -1.47 16.30
N MET A 54 26.90 -1.95 15.65
CA MET A 54 26.96 -2.84 14.49
C MET A 54 27.70 -4.15 14.76
N LYS A 55 27.76 -4.58 16.03
CA LYS A 55 28.34 -5.86 16.40
C LYS A 55 27.27 -6.94 16.36
N GLU A 56 27.59 -8.06 15.71
CA GLU A 56 26.67 -9.17 15.59
C GLU A 56 26.39 -9.83 16.96
N ILE A 57 25.10 -10.01 17.26
CA ILE A 57 24.58 -10.75 18.40
C ILE A 57 24.31 -12.20 17.97
N LYS A 58 25.25 -13.09 18.31
CA LYS A 58 25.19 -14.53 17.99
C LYS A 58 24.34 -15.35 18.97
N PRO A 59 23.83 -16.54 18.58
CA PRO A 59 23.91 -17.15 17.24
C PRO A 59 22.91 -16.56 16.23
N ALA A 60 23.14 -16.77 14.94
CA ALA A 60 22.12 -16.51 13.92
C ALA A 60 20.91 -17.43 14.14
N VAL A 61 19.71 -16.98 13.78
CA VAL A 61 18.48 -17.77 13.98
C VAL A 61 17.92 -18.18 12.64
N LYS A 62 17.77 -19.49 12.44
CA LYS A 62 17.17 -20.05 11.22
C LYS A 62 15.70 -19.61 11.12
N SER A 63 15.30 -19.19 9.92
CA SER A 63 13.94 -18.83 9.55
C SER A 63 13.69 -19.21 8.08
N VAL A 64 12.56 -18.79 7.54
CA VAL A 64 12.11 -19.04 6.17
C VAL A 64 11.49 -17.78 5.57
N PHE A 65 11.58 -17.64 4.25
CA PHE A 65 10.79 -16.64 3.52
C PHE A 65 9.31 -17.06 3.52
N PHE A 66 8.53 -16.41 4.38
CA PHE A 66 7.08 -16.61 4.44
C PHE A 66 6.39 -15.41 5.12
N PRO A 67 5.36 -14.81 4.48
CA PRO A 67 4.98 -14.97 3.08
C PRO A 67 6.08 -14.44 2.14
N GLU A 68 5.87 -14.48 0.81
CA GLU A 68 6.85 -13.89 -0.11
C GLU A 68 7.25 -12.47 0.33
N PHE A 69 8.53 -12.10 0.13
CA PHE A 69 9.12 -10.80 0.52
C PHE A 69 9.29 -10.56 2.03
N THR A 70 8.92 -11.52 2.88
CA THR A 70 8.92 -11.31 4.34
C THR A 70 9.61 -12.46 5.07
N VAL A 71 10.35 -12.11 6.12
CA VAL A 71 10.99 -13.06 7.03
C VAL A 71 10.60 -12.70 8.47
N TYR A 72 10.13 -13.69 9.22
CA TYR A 72 9.82 -13.55 10.64
C TYR A 72 11.00 -14.06 11.47
N CYS A 73 11.51 -13.22 12.35
CA CYS A 73 12.64 -13.50 13.23
C CYS A 73 12.18 -13.42 14.69
N CYS A 74 12.82 -14.17 15.59
CA CYS A 74 12.55 -14.03 17.01
C CYS A 74 12.98 -12.66 17.54
N GLN A 75 12.33 -12.17 18.60
CA GLN A 75 12.81 -11.01 19.33
C GLN A 75 14.19 -11.25 19.95
N ARG A 76 14.99 -10.20 20.04
CA ARG A 76 16.32 -10.27 20.65
C ARG A 76 16.69 -9.00 21.38
N SER A 77 17.02 -9.14 22.66
CA SER A 77 17.45 -8.02 23.49
C SER A 77 18.71 -7.37 22.91
N ARG A 78 18.72 -6.03 22.90
CA ARG A 78 19.79 -5.15 22.39
C ARG A 78 19.99 -5.14 20.87
N ALA A 79 19.15 -5.83 20.10
CA ALA A 79 19.19 -5.71 18.64
C ALA A 79 18.61 -4.34 18.23
N GLU A 80 19.38 -3.56 17.50
CA GLU A 80 18.94 -2.29 16.90
C GLU A 80 18.90 -2.34 15.38
N HIS A 81 19.65 -3.26 14.76
CA HIS A 81 19.62 -3.51 13.33
C HIS A 81 19.44 -5.01 13.03
N MET A 82 18.81 -5.28 11.89
CA MET A 82 18.64 -6.62 11.34
C MET A 82 19.39 -6.79 10.03
N SER A 83 19.81 -8.01 9.78
CA SER A 83 20.17 -8.51 8.46
C SER A 83 19.64 -9.93 8.28
N ILE A 84 19.69 -10.43 7.05
CA ILE A 84 19.37 -11.83 6.74
C ILE A 84 20.43 -12.39 5.79
N THR A 85 20.80 -13.65 5.99
CA THR A 85 21.78 -14.37 5.15
C THR A 85 21.27 -15.74 4.73
N LEU A 86 21.72 -16.24 3.57
CA LEU A 86 21.32 -17.54 3.04
C LEU A 86 21.92 -18.70 3.84
N THR A 87 23.10 -18.47 4.44
CA THR A 87 23.74 -19.42 5.35
C THR A 87 24.13 -18.73 6.66
N GLU A 88 24.41 -19.53 7.69
CA GLU A 88 24.85 -19.02 8.99
C GLU A 88 26.25 -18.39 8.93
N ALA A 89 27.13 -18.93 8.08
CA ALA A 89 28.52 -18.49 7.95
C ALA A 89 28.72 -17.31 6.98
N GLU A 90 27.69 -16.94 6.20
CA GLU A 90 27.78 -15.84 5.24
C GLU A 90 28.04 -14.50 5.96
N GLU A 91 28.88 -13.66 5.36
CA GLU A 91 29.17 -12.31 5.86
C GLU A 91 27.96 -11.37 5.72
N ILE A 92 27.78 -10.49 6.71
CA ILE A 92 26.70 -9.49 6.70
C ILE A 92 27.10 -8.33 5.77
N ARG A 93 26.42 -8.21 4.63
CA ARG A 93 26.69 -7.13 3.64
C ARG A 93 25.76 -5.93 3.72
N LYS A 94 24.53 -6.14 4.18
CA LYS A 94 23.48 -5.11 4.26
C LYS A 94 22.75 -5.24 5.58
N THR A 95 22.34 -4.12 6.15
CA THR A 95 21.59 -4.05 7.40
C THR A 95 20.45 -3.05 7.25
N VAL A 96 19.42 -3.20 8.07
CA VAL A 96 18.31 -2.25 8.20
C VAL A 96 18.04 -1.97 9.67
N PRO A 97 17.74 -0.72 10.06
CA PRO A 97 17.38 -0.41 11.43
C PRO A 97 16.05 -1.06 11.80
N ILE A 98 15.89 -1.38 13.08
CA ILE A 98 14.66 -1.90 13.65
C ILE A 98 13.77 -0.72 14.03
N SER A 99 12.63 -0.63 13.35
CA SER A 99 11.55 0.28 13.74
C SER A 99 10.69 -0.34 14.84
N ASP A 100 10.54 0.33 15.98
CA ASP A 100 9.72 -0.18 17.08
C ASP A 100 8.22 -0.08 16.75
N ARG A 101 7.51 -1.22 16.78
CA ARG A 101 6.06 -1.34 16.62
C ARG A 101 5.38 -2.05 17.80
N LYS A 102 6.05 -2.18 18.95
CA LYS A 102 5.52 -2.81 20.17
C LYS A 102 4.44 -2.00 20.89
N THR A 103 3.97 -0.90 20.30
CA THR A 103 2.98 -0.03 20.93
C THR A 103 1.57 -0.65 20.89
N ASP A 104 0.96 -0.76 22.08
CA ASP A 104 -0.42 -1.24 22.23
C ASP A 104 -1.43 -0.29 21.58
N ASN A 105 -1.15 1.01 21.61
CA ASN A 105 -1.98 2.06 21.04
C ASN A 105 -1.24 2.78 19.91
N PRO A 106 -1.08 2.13 18.73
CA PRO A 106 -0.40 2.72 17.60
C PRO A 106 -1.18 3.95 17.17
N ARG A 107 -0.43 4.99 16.80
CA ARG A 107 -1.02 6.25 16.33
C ARG A 107 -1.88 6.06 15.07
N PHE A 108 -1.57 5.05 14.26
CA PHE A 108 -2.27 4.71 13.03
C PHE A 108 -2.57 3.22 13.00
N THR A 109 -3.82 2.86 12.73
CA THR A 109 -4.26 1.46 12.58
C THR A 109 -4.76 1.17 11.18
N LEU A 110 -5.12 2.18 10.38
CA LEU A 110 -5.65 1.99 9.03
C LEU A 110 -4.62 2.31 7.97
N SER A 111 -4.57 1.45 6.96
CA SER A 111 -3.60 1.46 5.87
C SER A 111 -4.33 1.30 4.56
N MET A 112 -3.92 2.05 3.54
CA MET A 112 -4.35 1.79 2.18
C MET A 112 -3.15 1.34 1.35
N CYS A 113 -3.32 0.24 0.63
CA CYS A 113 -2.36 -0.19 -0.36
C CYS A 113 -2.41 0.75 -1.57
N VAL A 114 -1.29 1.39 -1.87
CA VAL A 114 -1.14 2.26 -3.04
C VAL A 114 -0.20 1.58 -4.03
N ARG A 115 -0.59 1.55 -5.31
CA ARG A 115 0.31 1.08 -6.36
C ARG A 115 1.47 2.06 -6.51
N HIS A 116 2.66 1.56 -6.79
CA HIS A 116 3.81 2.39 -7.17
C HIS A 116 3.46 3.34 -8.32
N MET A 117 3.98 4.57 -8.25
CA MET A 117 3.87 5.55 -9.33
C MET A 117 4.84 5.14 -10.44
N TYR A 118 4.31 4.61 -11.55
CA TYR A 118 5.08 4.26 -12.75
C TYR A 118 5.00 5.38 -13.79
N GLY A 119 6.04 5.53 -14.60
CA GLY A 119 6.13 6.49 -15.70
C GLY A 119 7.05 7.66 -15.39
N MET A 120 7.58 8.30 -16.44
CA MET A 120 8.52 9.43 -16.34
C MET A 120 7.81 10.78 -16.17
N GLU A 121 6.49 10.80 -16.29
CA GLU A 121 5.70 12.03 -16.34
C GLU A 121 5.34 12.52 -14.94
N PRO A 122 5.22 13.84 -14.72
CA PRO A 122 4.78 14.39 -13.45
C PRO A 122 3.36 13.90 -13.09
N LYS A 123 3.19 13.31 -11.90
CA LYS A 123 1.89 12.80 -11.41
C LYS A 123 1.36 13.55 -10.18
N PHE A 124 1.85 14.78 -9.96
CA PHE A 124 1.60 15.54 -8.74
C PHE A 124 0.10 15.85 -8.52
N VAL A 125 -0.66 16.17 -9.58
CA VAL A 125 -2.12 16.41 -9.48
C VAL A 125 -2.85 15.13 -9.07
N LEU A 126 -2.55 14.01 -9.75
CA LEU A 126 -3.14 12.69 -9.43
C LEU A 126 -2.82 12.26 -8.00
N PHE A 127 -1.58 12.47 -7.58
CA PHE A 127 -1.13 12.09 -6.26
C PHE A 127 -1.78 12.95 -5.17
N ALA A 128 -1.82 14.27 -5.36
CA ALA A 128 -2.48 15.19 -4.43
C ALA A 128 -3.98 14.89 -4.33
N GLU A 129 -4.66 14.70 -5.46
CA GLU A 129 -6.07 14.31 -5.48
C GLU A 129 -6.31 12.97 -4.80
N PHE A 130 -5.49 11.95 -5.08
CA PHE A 130 -5.57 10.64 -4.43
C PHE A 130 -5.48 10.79 -2.91
N VAL A 131 -4.45 11.46 -2.40
CA VAL A 131 -4.26 11.63 -0.95
C VAL A 131 -5.42 12.43 -0.33
N GLU A 132 -5.82 13.55 -0.93
CA GLU A 132 -6.89 14.39 -0.37
C GLU A 132 -8.27 13.72 -0.47
N HIS A 133 -8.56 12.95 -1.52
CA HIS A 133 -9.79 12.18 -1.66
C HIS A 133 -9.95 11.16 -0.53
N TYR A 134 -8.92 10.35 -0.28
CA TYR A 134 -8.98 9.35 0.77
C TYR A 134 -8.97 9.97 2.17
N LYS A 135 -8.37 11.15 2.36
CA LYS A 135 -8.52 11.91 3.61
C LYS A 135 -9.97 12.33 3.86
N LEU A 136 -10.72 12.72 2.83
CA LEU A 136 -12.17 13.01 2.95
C LEU A 136 -12.97 11.77 3.35
N GLN A 137 -12.48 10.56 3.04
CA GLN A 137 -13.08 9.29 3.42
C GLN A 137 -12.61 8.78 4.79
N GLY A 138 -11.86 9.59 5.53
CA GLY A 138 -11.34 9.23 6.85
C GLY A 138 -10.08 8.36 6.83
N VAL A 139 -9.41 8.19 5.68
CA VAL A 139 -8.07 7.58 5.64
C VAL A 139 -7.06 8.54 6.26
N GLN A 140 -6.43 8.08 7.33
CA GLN A 140 -5.53 8.90 8.15
C GLN A 140 -4.06 8.62 7.88
N HIS A 141 -3.75 7.48 7.26
CA HIS A 141 -2.38 7.04 7.02
C HIS A 141 -2.28 6.28 5.69
N PHE A 142 -1.29 6.66 4.89
CA PHE A 142 -1.03 6.09 3.58
C PHE A 142 0.32 5.39 3.64
N TYR A 143 0.33 4.07 3.46
CA TYR A 143 1.58 3.35 3.21
C TYR A 143 1.87 3.45 1.72
N ILE A 144 2.57 4.50 1.35
CA ILE A 144 3.18 4.61 0.03
C ILE A 144 4.61 4.12 0.22
N TYR A 145 5.01 3.10 -0.55
CA TYR A 145 6.40 2.65 -0.57
C TYR A 145 7.26 3.79 -1.14
N VAL A 146 7.78 4.62 -0.26
CA VAL A 146 8.74 5.68 -0.57
C VAL A 146 10.01 5.32 0.17
N LYS A 147 11.08 5.10 -0.58
CA LYS A 147 12.43 4.94 -0.05
C LYS A 147 12.90 6.32 0.44
N ASP A 148 13.32 6.40 1.71
CA ASP A 148 13.86 7.59 2.40
C ASP A 148 12.86 8.75 2.68
N VAL A 149 12.34 8.85 3.91
CA VAL A 149 11.55 9.99 4.42
C VAL A 149 11.90 10.27 5.90
N ASP A 150 11.99 11.55 6.28
CA ASP A 150 12.54 12.02 7.56
C ASP A 150 11.57 12.15 8.76
N ASP A 151 12.16 12.30 9.94
CA ASP A 151 11.50 12.39 11.25
C ASP A 151 10.69 13.68 11.48
N TYR A 152 10.94 14.74 10.71
CA TYR A 152 10.26 16.02 10.86
C TYR A 152 8.81 15.92 10.37
N THR A 153 8.59 15.13 9.32
CA THR A 153 7.29 14.81 8.74
C THR A 153 6.37 14.10 9.75
N ASN A 154 6.95 13.34 10.68
CA ASN A 154 6.24 12.50 11.65
C ASN A 154 5.44 13.31 12.72
N LYS A 155 5.84 14.55 13.01
CA LYS A 155 5.42 15.26 14.25
C LYS A 155 4.05 15.95 14.19
N LYS A 156 3.46 16.21 13.01
CA LYS A 156 2.27 17.09 12.87
C LYS A 156 0.89 16.42 12.66
N PHE A 157 0.81 15.13 12.37
CA PHE A 157 -0.44 14.46 11.92
C PHE A 157 -1.42 13.95 13.02
N ARG A 158 -1.83 14.75 14.02
CA ARG A 158 -2.69 14.27 15.14
C ARG A 158 -4.13 14.82 15.08
N LYS A 159 -5.12 14.06 14.59
CA LYS A 159 -6.43 13.75 15.26
C LYS A 159 -7.48 13.06 14.36
N ALA A 160 -8.29 12.20 15.02
CA ALA A 160 -9.65 11.69 14.74
C ALA A 160 -9.84 10.48 13.79
N MET A 161 -10.21 9.31 14.37
CA MET A 161 -11.20 8.27 13.91
C MET A 161 -10.87 6.85 14.50
N PRO A 162 -11.78 5.83 14.49
CA PRO A 162 -12.41 5.27 15.70
C PRO A 162 -11.78 3.95 16.19
N LYS A 163 -12.00 3.64 17.47
CA LYS A 163 -11.78 2.31 18.06
C LYS A 163 -13.06 1.48 17.91
N GLU A 164 -12.91 0.26 17.40
CA GLU A 164 -13.67 -0.99 17.70
C GLU A 164 -14.18 -1.79 16.48
N GLY A 165 -14.08 -3.14 16.60
CA GLY A 165 -14.60 -4.15 15.67
C GLY A 165 -13.59 -5.23 15.24
N ASN A 166 -14.06 -6.47 15.00
CA ASN A 166 -13.27 -7.61 14.49
C ASN A 166 -12.99 -7.56 12.97
N ILE A 167 -13.07 -6.37 12.37
CA ILE A 167 -12.84 -6.14 10.94
C ILE A 167 -11.37 -5.76 10.73
N GLY A 168 -10.66 -6.53 9.91
CA GLY A 168 -9.26 -6.29 9.50
C GLY A 168 -9.09 -5.73 8.09
N MET A 169 -10.13 -5.78 7.27
CA MET A 169 -10.14 -5.23 5.91
C MET A 169 -11.52 -4.67 5.59
N ILE A 170 -11.57 -3.54 4.91
CA ILE A 170 -12.74 -3.01 4.22
C ILE A 170 -12.40 -3.00 2.73
N ARG A 171 -13.18 -3.70 1.91
CA ARG A 171 -12.96 -3.80 0.47
C ARG A 171 -14.13 -3.22 -0.28
N PHE A 172 -13.82 -2.34 -1.23
CA PHE A 172 -14.80 -1.71 -2.10
C PHE A 172 -14.73 -2.31 -3.49
N LEU A 173 -15.90 -2.50 -4.09
CA LEU A 173 -16.00 -2.66 -5.52
C LEU A 173 -15.53 -1.39 -6.21
N GLN A 174 -15.17 -1.53 -7.48
CA GLN A 174 -14.73 -0.41 -8.28
C GLN A 174 -15.54 -0.26 -9.56
N ARG A 175 -15.56 0.96 -10.07
CA ARG A 175 -15.87 1.26 -11.47
C ARG A 175 -14.68 1.95 -12.10
N TRP A 176 -14.40 1.65 -13.36
CA TRP A 176 -13.33 2.33 -14.09
C TRP A 176 -13.83 3.70 -14.53
N VAL A 177 -12.98 4.71 -14.37
CA VAL A 177 -13.20 6.03 -14.97
C VAL A 177 -12.14 6.22 -16.05
N LEU A 178 -12.55 6.36 -17.30
CA LEU A 178 -11.62 6.42 -18.42
C LEU A 178 -11.07 7.84 -18.54
N ARG A 179 -9.75 7.95 -18.41
CA ARG A 179 -9.03 9.20 -18.66
C ARG A 179 -8.53 9.18 -20.10
N ASN A 180 -9.00 10.13 -20.89
CA ASN A 180 -8.71 10.24 -22.31
C ASN A 180 -7.75 11.39 -22.65
N SER A 181 -7.28 12.15 -21.64
CA SER A 181 -6.30 13.23 -21.75
C SER A 181 -5.08 12.99 -20.85
N THR A 182 -3.97 13.63 -21.20
CA THR A 182 -2.67 13.49 -20.54
C THR A 182 -2.60 14.30 -19.24
N ASP A 183 -1.68 13.89 -18.36
CA ASP A 183 -1.35 14.63 -17.14
C ASP A 183 -0.75 16.02 -17.48
N PRO A 184 -1.03 17.07 -16.70
CA PRO A 184 -0.44 18.38 -16.91
C PRO A 184 1.05 18.33 -16.57
N GLN A 185 1.87 18.94 -17.42
CA GLN A 185 3.32 19.02 -17.21
C GLN A 185 3.70 20.11 -16.17
N VAL A 186 2.88 21.15 -16.04
CA VAL A 186 3.12 22.29 -15.13
C VAL A 186 1.86 22.66 -14.35
N TYR A 187 2.06 23.23 -13.16
CA TYR A 187 0.98 23.74 -12.32
C TYR A 187 0.81 25.26 -12.47
N GLU A 188 -0.34 25.68 -13.01
CA GLU A 188 -0.74 27.07 -13.27
C GLU A 188 -1.85 27.55 -12.31
N GLY A 189 -1.98 26.93 -11.13
CA GLY A 189 -3.03 27.27 -10.17
C GLY A 189 -4.41 26.73 -10.60
N ASN A 190 -5.45 27.53 -10.40
CA ASN A 190 -6.84 27.15 -10.69
C ASN A 190 -7.04 26.63 -12.11
N LYS A 191 -6.40 27.26 -13.10
CA LYS A 191 -6.51 26.87 -14.52
C LYS A 191 -6.11 25.40 -14.72
N THR A 192 -5.02 24.95 -14.10
CA THR A 192 -4.58 23.55 -14.19
C THR A 192 -5.60 22.62 -13.55
N LEU A 193 -6.15 22.98 -12.38
CA LEU A 193 -7.10 22.13 -11.68
C LEU A 193 -8.43 22.00 -12.42
N LEU A 194 -8.97 23.12 -12.93
CA LEU A 194 -10.21 23.12 -13.70
C LEU A 194 -10.13 22.25 -14.96
N ASN A 195 -8.94 22.15 -15.56
CA ASN A 195 -8.73 21.41 -16.80
C ASN A 195 -8.23 19.98 -16.61
N HIS A 196 -7.64 19.66 -15.46
CA HIS A 196 -6.93 18.39 -15.27
C HIS A 196 -7.25 17.64 -13.99
N LEU A 197 -8.03 18.19 -13.05
CA LEU A 197 -8.42 17.48 -11.83
C LEU A 197 -9.33 16.30 -12.20
N PRO A 198 -8.90 15.03 -12.04
CA PRO A 198 -9.60 13.90 -12.63
C PRO A 198 -11.06 13.72 -12.21
N THR A 199 -11.37 13.97 -10.93
CA THR A 199 -12.74 13.94 -10.38
C THR A 199 -13.66 14.98 -10.99
N LEU A 200 -13.10 16.09 -11.49
CA LEU A 200 -13.84 17.17 -12.12
C LEU A 200 -14.05 16.94 -13.63
N VAL A 201 -13.06 16.35 -14.30
CA VAL A 201 -13.03 16.33 -15.78
C VAL A 201 -13.39 14.99 -16.42
N PHE A 202 -13.32 13.88 -15.69
CA PHE A 202 -13.61 12.55 -16.23
C PHE A 202 -14.88 11.94 -15.65
N HIS A 203 -15.85 11.73 -16.53
CA HIS A 203 -17.19 11.27 -16.18
C HIS A 203 -17.56 9.94 -16.83
N ASN A 204 -16.87 9.54 -17.90
CA ASN A 204 -17.15 8.29 -18.59
C ASN A 204 -16.71 7.10 -17.73
N THR A 205 -17.69 6.36 -17.22
CA THR A 205 -17.46 5.28 -16.25
C THR A 205 -18.01 3.96 -16.73
N SER A 206 -17.27 2.87 -16.47
CA SER A 206 -17.77 1.52 -16.69
C SER A 206 -18.93 1.19 -15.75
N ALA A 207 -19.70 0.17 -16.08
CA ALA A 207 -20.49 -0.53 -15.08
C ALA A 207 -19.60 -1.04 -13.92
N VAL A 208 -20.23 -1.34 -12.79
CA VAL A 208 -19.53 -1.81 -11.58
C VAL A 208 -18.86 -3.15 -11.86
N ALA A 209 -17.58 -3.27 -11.50
CA ALA A 209 -16.84 -4.50 -11.69
C ALA A 209 -17.35 -5.62 -10.75
N PRO A 210 -17.28 -6.90 -11.18
CA PRO A 210 -17.66 -8.02 -10.34
C PRO A 210 -16.75 -8.13 -9.10
N ILE A 211 -17.25 -8.83 -8.07
CA ILE A 211 -16.51 -9.05 -6.82
C ILE A 211 -15.14 -9.66 -7.10
N GLY A 212 -14.10 -9.08 -6.46
CA GLY A 212 -12.71 -9.52 -6.61
C GLY A 212 -11.96 -8.89 -7.79
N HIS A 213 -12.63 -8.18 -8.71
CA HIS A 213 -11.95 -7.55 -9.84
C HIS A 213 -11.28 -6.23 -9.44
N THR A 214 -9.95 -6.26 -9.31
CA THR A 214 -9.07 -5.11 -9.04
C THR A 214 -9.47 -4.24 -7.84
N ALA A 215 -10.21 -4.83 -6.89
CA ALA A 215 -10.76 -4.15 -5.73
C ALA A 215 -9.70 -3.41 -4.91
N LYS A 216 -10.11 -2.33 -4.23
CA LYS A 216 -9.23 -1.61 -3.32
C LYS A 216 -9.65 -1.88 -1.89
N CYS A 217 -8.65 -2.01 -1.04
CA CYS A 217 -8.80 -2.41 0.34
C CYS A 217 -8.19 -1.35 1.25
N ILE A 218 -8.92 -1.01 2.30
CA ILE A 218 -8.39 -0.36 3.49
C ILE A 218 -8.19 -1.47 4.51
N THR A 219 -6.98 -1.62 5.04
CA THR A 219 -6.62 -2.71 5.96
C THR A 219 -6.16 -2.18 7.30
N ASP A 220 -6.37 -2.97 8.35
CA ASP A 220 -5.69 -2.80 9.62
C ASP A 220 -4.51 -3.77 9.69
N PRO A 221 -3.25 -3.29 9.63
CA PRO A 221 -2.07 -4.15 9.66
C PRO A 221 -1.95 -4.99 10.93
N LYS A 222 -2.62 -4.65 12.04
CA LYS A 222 -2.63 -5.48 13.24
C LYS A 222 -3.55 -6.71 13.12
N LYS A 223 -4.43 -6.72 12.12
CA LYS A 223 -5.45 -7.76 11.92
C LYS A 223 -5.21 -8.58 10.64
N VAL A 224 -4.28 -8.13 9.80
CA VAL A 224 -3.95 -8.72 8.51
C VAL A 224 -2.53 -9.28 8.55
N PHE A 225 -2.40 -10.58 8.27
CA PHE A 225 -1.11 -11.26 8.20
C PHE A 225 -0.54 -11.28 6.78
N LEU A 226 -1.39 -11.49 5.76
CA LEU A 226 -0.97 -11.53 4.36
C LEU A 226 -2.00 -10.84 3.46
N MET A 227 -1.52 -9.84 2.71
CA MET A 227 -2.31 -9.04 1.76
C MET A 227 -1.81 -9.27 0.33
N TRP A 228 -2.70 -9.70 -0.56
CA TRP A 228 -2.49 -9.58 -2.01
C TRP A 228 -2.88 -8.19 -2.48
N VAL A 229 -2.51 -7.86 -3.72
CA VAL A 229 -2.79 -6.55 -4.33
C VAL A 229 -4.26 -6.10 -4.25
N HIS A 230 -5.22 -7.03 -4.17
CA HIS A 230 -6.66 -6.74 -4.20
C HIS A 230 -7.49 -7.43 -3.10
N TRP A 231 -6.89 -8.21 -2.20
CA TRP A 231 -7.60 -8.86 -1.10
C TRP A 231 -6.65 -9.33 -0.01
N VAL A 232 -7.14 -9.42 1.23
CA VAL A 232 -6.43 -10.10 2.30
C VAL A 232 -6.56 -11.61 2.10
N GLU A 233 -5.42 -12.29 2.02
CA GLU A 233 -5.38 -13.74 2.01
C GLU A 233 -5.53 -14.27 3.44
N ILE A 234 -4.69 -13.80 4.36
CA ILE A 234 -4.62 -14.33 5.73
C ILE A 234 -4.88 -13.20 6.72
N TYR A 235 -5.87 -13.39 7.58
CA TYR A 235 -6.11 -12.58 8.78
C TYR A 235 -5.42 -13.23 9.98
N PHE A 236 -5.10 -12.43 11.00
CA PHE A 236 -4.86 -13.00 12.32
C PHE A 236 -6.17 -13.59 12.88
N ASP A 237 -6.05 -14.54 13.82
CA ASP A 237 -7.20 -15.27 14.34
C ASP A 237 -8.28 -14.35 14.91
N GLY A 238 -9.54 -14.66 14.61
CA GLY A 238 -10.70 -13.89 15.07
C GLY A 238 -11.05 -12.65 14.22
N TYR A 239 -10.26 -12.32 13.20
CA TYR A 239 -10.53 -11.19 12.30
C TYR A 239 -11.07 -11.63 10.94
N LYS A 240 -11.83 -10.72 10.31
CA LYS A 240 -12.43 -10.93 8.98
C LYS A 240 -12.43 -9.67 8.12
N GLY A 241 -12.73 -9.86 6.84
CA GLY A 241 -12.98 -8.77 5.90
C GLY A 241 -14.44 -8.32 5.90
N TYR A 242 -14.65 -7.06 5.53
CA TYR A 242 -15.95 -6.48 5.24
C TYR A 242 -15.99 -6.06 3.77
N GLU A 243 -16.93 -6.62 3.04
CA GLU A 243 -17.24 -6.24 1.66
C GLU A 243 -18.26 -5.12 1.69
N VAL A 244 -17.89 -3.95 1.18
CA VAL A 244 -18.77 -2.78 1.22
C VAL A 244 -19.90 -2.97 0.21
N PRO A 245 -21.17 -2.95 0.64
CA PRO A 245 -22.32 -2.96 -0.27
C PRO A 245 -22.32 -1.74 -1.19
N LEU A 246 -22.85 -1.88 -2.41
CA LEU A 246 -22.92 -0.78 -3.37
C LEU A 246 -23.78 0.40 -2.90
N SER A 247 -24.73 0.16 -2.00
CA SER A 247 -25.53 1.19 -1.33
C SER A 247 -24.71 2.04 -0.35
N GLU A 248 -23.57 1.53 0.14
CA GLU A 248 -22.72 2.21 1.12
C GLU A 248 -21.50 2.86 0.47
N GLY A 249 -20.92 2.24 -0.57
CA GLY A 249 -19.75 2.81 -1.22
C GLY A 249 -19.22 2.05 -2.42
N ILE A 250 -18.59 2.80 -3.34
CA ILE A 250 -17.86 2.29 -4.49
C ILE A 250 -16.64 3.18 -4.77
N ILE A 251 -15.57 2.58 -5.26
CA ILE A 251 -14.37 3.31 -5.66
C ILE A 251 -14.37 3.64 -7.15
N ARG A 252 -14.07 4.90 -7.47
CA ARG A 252 -13.78 5.36 -8.83
C ARG A 252 -12.30 5.10 -9.12
N HIS A 253 -12.02 4.09 -9.95
CA HIS A 253 -10.66 3.73 -10.35
C HIS A 253 -10.33 4.44 -11.66
N TYR A 254 -9.68 5.59 -11.56
CA TYR A 254 -9.26 6.37 -12.71
C TYR A 254 -8.12 5.68 -13.45
N ARG A 255 -8.27 5.52 -14.77
CA ARG A 255 -7.27 4.88 -15.61
C ARG A 255 -7.03 5.66 -16.88
N ASP A 256 -5.76 6.00 -17.10
CA ASP A 256 -5.29 6.46 -18.39
C ASP A 256 -5.32 5.30 -19.39
N ILE A 257 -6.15 5.48 -20.43
CA ILE A 257 -6.34 4.50 -21.49
C ILE A 257 -5.19 4.52 -22.51
N ARG A 258 -4.43 5.62 -22.59
CA ARG A 258 -3.27 5.76 -23.47
C ARG A 258 -1.98 5.25 -22.83
N ALA A 259 -2.00 4.99 -21.52
CA ALA A 259 -0.84 4.52 -20.78
C ALA A 259 -0.52 3.04 -21.09
N GLY A 260 0.43 2.84 -22.01
CA GLY A 260 0.89 1.53 -22.48
C GLY A 260 -0.22 0.74 -23.19
N ASP A 261 -0.14 -0.58 -23.18
CA ASP A 261 -1.12 -1.46 -23.84
C ASP A 261 -2.37 -1.74 -22.99
N TRP A 262 -2.67 -0.90 -21.98
CA TRP A 262 -3.78 -1.16 -21.06
C TRP A 262 -5.12 -1.26 -21.80
N TYR A 263 -5.38 -0.33 -22.71
CA TYR A 263 -6.61 -0.32 -23.52
C TYR A 263 -6.79 -1.65 -24.25
N ARG A 264 -5.74 -2.14 -24.90
CA ARG A 264 -5.77 -3.38 -25.69
C ARG A 264 -6.02 -4.62 -24.82
N HIS A 265 -5.39 -4.69 -23.66
CA HIS A 265 -5.44 -5.90 -22.82
C HIS A 265 -6.64 -5.95 -21.88
N TYR A 266 -7.10 -4.81 -21.35
CA TYR A 266 -8.07 -4.78 -20.25
C TYR A 266 -9.43 -4.24 -20.67
N LEU A 267 -9.53 -3.32 -21.64
CA LEU A 267 -10.82 -2.72 -22.01
C LEU A 267 -11.87 -3.77 -22.46
N PRO A 268 -11.54 -4.78 -23.29
CA PRO A 268 -12.51 -5.80 -23.68
C PRO A 268 -13.08 -6.59 -22.49
N GLY A 269 -12.33 -6.69 -21.39
CA GLY A 269 -12.80 -7.29 -20.15
C GLY A 269 -13.72 -6.34 -19.37
N VAL A 270 -13.39 -5.05 -19.36
CA VAL A 270 -14.19 -4.01 -18.69
C VAL A 270 -15.53 -3.79 -19.38
N GLU A 271 -15.59 -3.84 -20.70
CA GLU A 271 -16.83 -3.72 -21.48
C GLU A 271 -17.85 -4.82 -21.14
N LYS A 272 -17.38 -5.99 -20.68
CA LYS A 272 -18.26 -7.09 -20.24
C LYS A 272 -18.97 -6.80 -18.92
N PHE A 273 -18.57 -5.77 -18.17
CA PHE A 273 -19.25 -5.41 -16.92
C PHE A 273 -20.63 -4.79 -17.20
N GLY A 274 -20.84 -4.27 -18.41
CA GLY A 274 -22.05 -3.56 -18.83
C GLY A 274 -21.72 -2.25 -19.54
N ALA A 275 -22.78 -1.56 -19.97
CA ALA A 275 -22.66 -0.30 -20.69
C ALA A 275 -21.94 0.77 -19.87
N PHE A 276 -21.14 1.58 -20.55
CA PHE A 276 -20.55 2.78 -19.97
C PHE A 276 -21.61 3.85 -19.78
N THR A 277 -21.49 4.61 -18.70
CA THR A 277 -22.40 5.71 -18.35
C THR A 277 -21.63 6.90 -17.83
N MET A 278 -22.21 8.09 -18.01
CA MET A 278 -21.66 9.33 -17.49
C MET A 278 -22.05 9.46 -16.01
N THR A 279 -21.07 9.48 -15.13
CA THR A 279 -21.30 9.66 -13.70
C THR A 279 -20.34 10.68 -13.10
N ASP A 280 -20.85 11.53 -12.23
CA ASP A 280 -20.09 12.61 -11.60
C ASP A 280 -19.52 12.20 -10.24
N TYR A 281 -18.49 12.92 -9.81
CA TYR A 281 -18.06 12.89 -8.41
C TYR A 281 -19.13 13.56 -7.52
N PRO A 282 -19.35 13.11 -6.27
CA PRO A 282 -20.38 13.69 -5.41
C PRO A 282 -20.19 15.19 -5.21
N LYS A 283 -21.20 15.99 -5.58
CA LYS A 283 -21.15 17.46 -5.57
C LYS A 283 -20.72 18.03 -4.21
N HIS A 284 -21.21 17.45 -3.11
CA HIS A 284 -20.88 17.87 -1.76
C HIS A 284 -19.41 17.64 -1.36
N LEU A 285 -18.70 16.71 -2.04
CA LEU A 285 -17.27 16.45 -1.82
C LEU A 285 -16.36 17.18 -2.81
N MET A 286 -16.89 17.61 -3.96
CA MET A 286 -16.08 18.18 -5.03
C MET A 286 -15.41 19.50 -4.62
N MET A 287 -16.18 20.43 -4.05
CA MET A 287 -15.63 21.72 -3.59
C MET A 287 -14.58 21.55 -2.49
N PRO A 288 -14.83 20.78 -1.40
CA PRO A 288 -13.79 20.49 -0.41
C PRO A 288 -12.53 19.84 -1.01
N LEU A 289 -12.69 18.90 -1.94
CA LEU A 289 -11.56 18.23 -2.58
C LEU A 289 -10.73 19.22 -3.40
N PHE A 290 -11.38 20.03 -4.24
CA PHE A 290 -10.72 21.02 -5.08
C PHE A 290 -9.90 21.99 -4.24
N GLU A 291 -10.50 22.58 -3.20
CA GLU A 291 -9.82 23.56 -2.33
C GLU A 291 -8.65 22.94 -1.55
N ASN A 292 -8.78 21.67 -1.13
CA ASN A 292 -7.69 20.97 -0.46
C ASN A 292 -6.51 20.69 -1.40
N VAL A 293 -6.78 20.20 -2.62
CA VAL A 293 -5.76 19.96 -3.63
C VAL A 293 -5.08 21.26 -4.03
N LYS A 294 -5.86 22.31 -4.31
CA LYS A 294 -5.36 23.64 -4.63
C LYS A 294 -4.40 24.15 -3.57
N ARG A 295 -4.85 24.20 -2.32
CA ARG A 295 -4.04 24.69 -1.20
C ARG A 295 -2.72 23.93 -1.06
N LYS A 296 -2.72 22.62 -1.30
CA LYS A 296 -1.50 21.81 -1.23
C LYS A 296 -0.54 22.09 -2.37
N LEU A 297 -1.05 22.16 -3.59
CA LEU A 297 -0.21 22.46 -4.75
C LEU A 297 0.30 23.90 -4.73
N ASP A 298 -0.50 24.87 -4.28
CA ASP A 298 -0.06 26.26 -4.12
C ASP A 298 1.11 26.37 -3.15
N ILE A 299 1.06 25.67 -2.00
CA ILE A 299 2.19 25.61 -1.05
C ILE A 299 3.44 25.00 -1.70
N VAL A 300 3.29 23.90 -2.43
CA VAL A 300 4.43 23.19 -3.06
C VAL A 300 5.07 24.01 -4.17
N TYR A 301 4.26 24.75 -4.94
CA TYR A 301 4.69 25.52 -6.11
C TYR A 301 4.87 27.02 -5.84
N GLY A 302 4.71 27.47 -4.59
CA GLY A 302 4.92 28.86 -4.17
C GLY A 302 3.93 29.86 -4.77
N LYS A 303 2.64 29.51 -4.81
CA LYS A 303 1.54 30.35 -5.33
C LYS A 303 0.57 30.81 -4.27
#